data_AF-A0A3B9VM48-F1
#
_entry.id   AF-A0A3B9VM48-F1
#
_cell.length_a   1.000
_cell.length_b   1.000
_cell.length_c   1.000
_cell.angle_alpha   90.00
_cell.angle_beta   90.00
_cell.angle_gamma   90.00
#
_symmetry.space_group_name_H-M   'P 1'
#
loop_
_entity.id
_entity.type
_entity.pdbx_description
1 polymer ?
#
loop_
_entity_poly.entity_id
_entity_poly.type
_entity_poly.pdbx_seq_one_letter_code
_entity_poly.pdbx_strand_id
1 'polypeptide(L)'
;LARPWNGVPSADCVYYHASESGTCFHALIENRVNEGADPDRRGAWQIVTGSTEVEPSAVLPATSLTGEFKAADDGPISGLEAYEFGFGTVFFDMDNDADQDLYWLGSLASRGEGPNGDLAPGIGRMLQNTGSGGFRDVTVEAQLVDSLGVDYSILDTDDPDFSAAKQRLGIEFHENGKGVAVGDLNGDGAVDVIATNSNGETFDAGGDPIVVGGPLFVWMNSSNDNNWLSFRLTGRMAIDGSGSNADAIGTRIMVTHIGPNGTPITQVREVLASSSFLSMSSTELNFGLGDASRVDVAIEWPSGVETNLNDVDLNRLHDLVEPAG
;
A
#
# COMPACT_ATOMS: atom_id res chain seq x y z
N LEU A 1 -35.26 20.92 5.04
CA LEU A 1 -34.28 21.35 4.03
C LEU A 1 -33.92 20.12 3.22
N ALA A 2 -34.56 19.91 2.06
CA ALA A 2 -34.20 18.83 1.16
C ALA A 2 -32.91 19.24 0.44
N ARG A 3 -31.85 18.45 0.58
CA ARG A 3 -30.58 18.67 -0.11
C ARG A 3 -30.72 18.13 -1.54
N PRO A 4 -30.34 18.89 -2.58
CA PRO A 4 -30.47 18.43 -3.96
C PRO A 4 -29.55 17.22 -4.20
N TRP A 5 -30.10 16.18 -4.80
CA TRP A 5 -29.33 15.04 -5.31
C TRP A 5 -28.58 15.52 -6.55
N ASN A 6 -27.25 15.61 -6.49
CA ASN A 6 -26.44 15.92 -7.68
C ASN A 6 -26.49 14.70 -8.62
N GLY A 7 -26.89 14.93 -9.87
CA GLY A 7 -27.19 13.87 -10.84
C GLY A 7 -25.98 13.29 -11.58
N VAL A 8 -24.77 13.52 -11.09
CA VAL A 8 -23.55 12.91 -11.62
C VAL A 8 -22.82 12.26 -10.43
N PRO A 9 -22.90 10.93 -10.29
CA PRO A 9 -22.10 10.18 -9.33
C PRO A 9 -20.61 10.41 -9.60
N SER A 10 -19.83 10.66 -8.54
CA SER A 10 -18.37 10.61 -8.60
C SER A 10 -17.81 9.86 -7.38
N ALA A 11 -16.64 9.26 -7.58
CA ALA A 11 -15.94 8.41 -6.61
C ALA A 11 -15.31 9.17 -5.44
N ASP A 12 -15.30 10.49 -5.55
CA ASP A 12 -14.59 11.38 -4.65
C ASP A 12 -15.38 11.68 -3.37
N CYS A 13 -14.64 12.27 -2.44
CA CYS A 13 -15.12 12.59 -1.10
C CYS A 13 -16.38 13.46 -1.09
N VAL A 14 -16.55 14.41 -2.02
CA VAL A 14 -17.63 15.40 -1.89
C VAL A 14 -18.97 14.85 -2.27
N TYR A 15 -19.05 13.96 -3.26
CA TYR A 15 -20.35 13.39 -3.64
C TYR A 15 -21.03 12.73 -2.43
N TYR A 16 -20.25 12.18 -1.50
CA TYR A 16 -20.74 11.51 -0.29
C TYR A 16 -20.77 12.39 0.98
N HIS A 17 -20.10 13.55 1.01
CA HIS A 17 -20.09 14.51 2.13
C HIS A 17 -21.41 15.31 2.31
N ALA A 18 -22.55 14.76 1.89
CA ALA A 18 -23.87 15.37 2.09
C ALA A 18 -24.41 15.29 3.54
N SER A 19 -23.59 15.02 4.57
CA SER A 19 -24.01 14.99 5.99
C SER A 19 -22.93 15.46 6.98
N GLU A 20 -23.34 16.03 8.12
CA GLU A 20 -22.47 16.69 9.13
C GLU A 20 -21.55 15.73 9.93
N SER A 21 -21.45 14.45 9.56
CA SER A 21 -20.64 13.46 10.29
C SER A 21 -20.03 12.35 9.41
N GLY A 22 -20.02 12.51 8.08
CA GLY A 22 -19.45 11.51 7.17
C GLY A 22 -18.03 11.88 6.79
N THR A 23 -17.04 11.12 7.25
CA THR A 23 -15.68 11.14 6.73
C THR A 23 -15.58 10.09 5.63
N CYS A 24 -14.87 10.38 4.54
CA CYS A 24 -14.55 9.43 3.49
C CYS A 24 -14.10 8.07 4.00
N PHE A 25 -14.32 7.04 3.19
CA PHE A 25 -14.16 5.62 3.54
C PHE A 25 -12.71 5.18 3.82
N HIS A 26 -11.74 6.08 3.90
CA HIS A 26 -10.35 5.83 4.30
C HIS A 26 -9.82 6.89 5.27
N ALA A 27 -8.87 6.49 6.13
CA ALA A 27 -8.16 7.40 7.02
C ALA A 27 -6.71 6.94 7.18
N LEU A 28 -5.76 7.87 7.11
CA LEU A 28 -4.40 7.67 7.59
C LEU A 28 -4.32 8.20 9.03
N ILE A 29 -3.93 7.34 9.95
CA ILE A 29 -3.87 7.65 11.38
C ILE A 29 -2.43 7.50 11.85
N GLU A 30 -1.87 8.60 12.35
CA GLU A 30 -0.51 8.62 12.91
C GLU A 30 -0.55 8.38 14.41
N ASN A 31 0.33 7.50 14.89
CA ASN A 31 0.54 7.24 16.31
C ASN A 31 1.67 8.11 16.88
N ARG A 32 1.32 9.11 17.68
CA ARG A 32 2.24 10.05 18.34
C ARG A 32 2.43 9.77 19.84
N VAL A 33 2.19 8.54 20.29
CA VAL A 33 2.35 8.16 21.72
C VAL A 33 3.75 8.47 22.25
N ASN A 34 4.79 8.42 21.41
CA ASN A 34 6.17 8.69 21.83
C ASN A 34 6.55 10.19 21.87
N GLU A 35 5.69 11.11 21.43
CA GLU A 35 5.94 12.57 21.47
C GLU A 35 5.71 13.19 22.87
N GLY A 36 5.48 12.35 23.88
CA GLY A 36 5.44 12.71 25.29
C GLY A 36 5.34 11.44 26.12
N ALA A 37 6.01 11.35 27.26
CA ALA A 37 6.10 10.15 28.10
C ALA A 37 4.79 9.77 28.82
N ASP A 38 3.63 9.98 28.20
CA ASP A 38 2.30 9.67 28.73
C ASP A 38 1.55 8.71 27.77
N PRO A 39 1.54 7.40 28.07
CA PRO A 39 0.86 6.40 27.24
C PRO A 39 -0.68 6.54 27.24
N ASP A 40 -1.27 7.32 28.17
CA ASP A 40 -2.71 7.55 28.27
C ASP A 40 -3.15 8.90 27.64
N ARG A 41 -2.24 9.56 26.90
CA ARG A 41 -2.49 10.89 26.32
C ARG A 41 -3.65 10.85 25.31
N ARG A 42 -4.73 11.59 25.62
CA ARG A 42 -5.80 11.88 24.65
C ARG A 42 -5.23 12.62 23.43
N GLY A 43 -5.56 12.14 22.23
CA GLY A 43 -5.08 12.72 20.97
C GLY A 43 -3.69 12.25 20.53
N ALA A 44 -3.19 11.15 21.09
CA ALA A 44 -1.97 10.50 20.59
C ALA A 44 -2.16 9.90 19.20
N TRP A 45 -3.37 9.48 18.85
CA TRP A 45 -3.73 9.10 17.47
C TRP A 45 -4.33 10.31 16.75
N GLN A 46 -3.73 10.69 15.63
CA GLN A 46 -4.19 11.81 14.82
C GLN A 46 -4.57 11.34 13.43
N ILE A 47 -5.77 11.71 12.97
CA ILE A 47 -6.13 11.55 11.56
C ILE A 47 -5.35 12.61 10.79
N VAL A 48 -4.46 12.16 9.92
CA VAL A 48 -3.55 13.02 9.15
C VAL A 48 -3.87 13.03 7.65
N THR A 49 -4.90 12.28 7.21
CA THR A 49 -5.26 12.08 5.80
C THR A 49 -5.21 13.37 4.96
N GLY A 50 -5.94 14.42 5.35
CA GLY A 50 -5.99 15.67 4.57
C GLY A 50 -4.72 16.54 4.67
N SER A 51 -3.89 16.32 5.70
CA SER A 51 -2.61 17.03 5.90
C SER A 51 -1.41 16.30 5.30
N THR A 52 -1.55 15.02 4.95
CA THR A 52 -0.51 14.25 4.29
C THR A 52 -0.41 14.70 2.84
N GLU A 53 0.68 15.40 2.53
CA GLU A 53 0.93 15.91 1.18
C GLU A 53 1.16 14.75 0.20
N VAL A 54 0.56 14.87 -0.99
CA VAL A 54 0.78 13.94 -2.09
C VAL A 54 1.05 14.75 -3.36
N GLU A 55 2.22 14.55 -3.97
CA GLU A 55 2.49 14.98 -5.34
C GLU A 55 1.66 14.10 -6.28
N PRO A 56 0.64 14.64 -6.99
CA PRO A 56 -0.25 13.81 -7.81
C PRO A 56 0.44 13.30 -9.07
N SER A 57 -0.01 12.14 -9.56
CA SER A 57 0.45 11.62 -10.85
C SER A 57 0.14 12.64 -11.95
N ALA A 58 1.13 12.91 -12.81
CA ALA A 58 0.93 13.76 -13.98
C ALA A 58 -0.02 13.10 -15.01
N VAL A 59 -0.06 11.77 -15.03
CA VAL A 59 -0.79 10.96 -16.03
C VAL A 59 -2.17 10.53 -15.51
N LEU A 60 -2.25 10.12 -14.24
CA LEU A 60 -3.47 9.60 -13.61
C LEU A 60 -3.71 10.29 -12.25
N PRO A 61 -3.89 11.63 -12.20
CA PRO A 61 -4.19 12.31 -10.95
C PRO A 61 -5.53 11.84 -10.38
N ALA A 62 -5.70 11.94 -9.06
CA ALA A 62 -6.99 11.72 -8.44
C ALA A 62 -8.05 12.66 -9.04
N THR A 63 -9.24 12.12 -9.33
CA THR A 63 -10.30 12.88 -10.03
C THR A 63 -10.68 14.16 -9.27
N SER A 64 -10.65 14.12 -7.93
CA SER A 64 -10.94 15.25 -7.04
C SER A 64 -9.99 16.44 -7.19
N LEU A 65 -8.78 16.22 -7.72
CA LEU A 65 -7.77 17.27 -7.95
C LEU A 65 -7.90 17.89 -9.34
N THR A 66 -8.71 17.30 -10.21
CA THR A 66 -8.98 17.82 -11.55
C THR A 66 -10.06 18.91 -11.49
N GLY A 67 -10.03 19.86 -12.43
CA GLY A 67 -11.04 20.92 -12.52
C GLY A 67 -12.45 20.42 -12.88
N GLU A 68 -12.63 19.12 -13.10
CA GLU A 68 -13.92 18.48 -13.37
C GLU A 68 -14.76 18.32 -12.11
N PHE A 69 -14.11 18.37 -10.95
CA PHE A 69 -14.73 18.13 -9.66
C PHE A 69 -14.99 19.43 -8.89
N LYS A 70 -16.17 19.52 -8.25
CA LYS A 70 -16.54 20.66 -7.41
C LYS A 70 -17.00 20.20 -6.03
N ALA A 71 -16.30 20.66 -5.00
CA ALA A 71 -16.66 20.44 -3.61
C ALA A 71 -18.04 21.04 -3.23
N ALA A 72 -18.78 20.37 -2.35
CA ALA A 72 -20.14 20.75 -1.96
C ALA A 72 -20.15 21.90 -0.95
N ASP A 73 -19.07 22.05 -0.18
CA ASP A 73 -18.82 23.13 0.77
C ASP A 73 -17.84 24.18 0.22
N ASP A 74 -17.49 24.11 -1.07
CA ASP A 74 -16.47 24.94 -1.73
C ASP A 74 -15.09 24.90 -1.02
N GLY A 75 -14.83 23.90 -0.17
CA GLY A 75 -13.54 23.69 0.51
C GLY A 75 -12.48 23.06 -0.41
N PRO A 76 -11.19 23.36 -0.23
CA PRO A 76 -10.14 22.70 -0.98
C PRO A 76 -10.00 21.24 -0.52
N ILE A 77 -10.02 20.29 -1.46
CA ILE A 77 -9.56 18.92 -1.22
C ILE A 77 -8.09 18.85 -1.60
N SER A 78 -7.28 18.28 -0.72
CA SER A 78 -5.83 18.16 -0.92
C SER A 78 -5.27 16.92 -0.23
N GLY A 79 -4.02 16.60 -0.58
CA GLY A 79 -3.30 15.50 0.06
C GLY A 79 -3.96 14.14 -0.19
N LEU A 80 -3.79 13.23 0.75
CA LEU A 80 -4.30 11.86 0.65
C LEU A 80 -5.84 11.78 0.66
N GLU A 81 -6.51 12.79 1.19
CA GLU A 81 -7.98 12.89 1.19
C GLU A 81 -8.57 13.06 -0.22
N ALA A 82 -7.74 13.51 -1.18
CA ALA A 82 -8.18 13.69 -2.56
C ALA A 82 -8.39 12.39 -3.33
N TYR A 83 -7.83 11.28 -2.85
CA TYR A 83 -7.82 10.02 -3.55
C TYR A 83 -9.06 9.17 -3.25
N GLU A 84 -9.29 8.20 -4.13
CA GLU A 84 -10.48 7.37 -4.11
C GLU A 84 -10.40 6.26 -3.06
N PHE A 85 -11.57 5.71 -2.76
CA PHE A 85 -11.74 4.58 -1.83
C PHE A 85 -10.90 3.35 -2.25
N GLY A 86 -10.54 2.53 -1.27
CA GLY A 86 -9.90 1.23 -1.46
C GLY A 86 -10.28 0.24 -0.38
N PHE A 87 -10.12 -1.06 -0.68
CA PHE A 87 -10.31 -2.14 0.29
C PHE A 87 -8.97 -2.63 0.84
N GLY A 88 -8.15 -3.21 -0.03
CA GLY A 88 -6.86 -3.78 0.33
C GLY A 88 -5.83 -2.67 0.43
N THR A 89 -5.06 -2.63 1.51
CA THR A 89 -4.02 -1.62 1.75
C THR A 89 -2.81 -2.24 2.42
N VAL A 90 -1.62 -1.83 2.00
CA VAL A 90 -0.32 -2.31 2.49
C VAL A 90 0.69 -1.16 2.51
N PHE A 91 1.57 -1.20 3.52
CA PHE A 91 2.83 -0.48 3.51
C PHE A 91 3.96 -1.47 3.20
N PHE A 92 4.88 -1.09 2.32
CA PHE A 92 6.10 -1.83 2.01
C PHE A 92 7.18 -0.88 1.49
N ASP A 93 8.43 -1.33 1.44
CA ASP A 93 9.55 -0.57 0.85
C ASP A 93 9.67 -1.00 -0.63
N MET A 94 9.29 -0.14 -1.56
CA MET A 94 9.24 -0.48 -2.99
C MET A 94 10.59 -0.36 -3.66
N ASP A 95 11.47 0.51 -3.15
CA ASP A 95 12.77 0.82 -3.74
C ASP A 95 13.92 0.64 -2.74
N ASN A 96 13.70 -0.12 -1.67
CA ASN A 96 14.70 -0.48 -0.68
C ASN A 96 15.43 0.74 -0.06
N ASP A 97 14.77 1.89 0.05
CA ASP A 97 15.36 3.13 0.55
C ASP A 97 15.20 3.34 2.08
N ALA A 98 14.59 2.35 2.74
CA ALA A 98 14.23 2.31 4.16
C ALA A 98 12.99 3.13 4.56
N ASP A 99 12.36 3.84 3.63
CA ASP A 99 11.06 4.45 3.83
C ASP A 99 9.94 3.45 3.48
N GLN A 100 8.73 3.71 3.98
CA GLN A 100 7.58 2.87 3.67
C GLN A 100 6.65 3.60 2.72
N ASP A 101 6.41 2.95 1.59
CA ASP A 101 5.49 3.35 0.56
C ASP A 101 4.13 2.73 0.81
N LEU A 102 3.10 3.37 0.24
CA LEU A 102 1.72 3.02 0.47
C LEU A 102 1.09 2.54 -0.84
N TYR A 103 0.55 1.33 -0.84
CA TYR A 103 -0.32 0.87 -1.90
C TYR A 103 -1.70 0.52 -1.36
N TRP A 104 -2.73 0.90 -2.10
CA TRP A 104 -4.07 0.34 -1.91
C TRP A 104 -4.75 0.12 -3.24
N LEU A 105 -5.76 -0.76 -3.25
CA LEU A 105 -6.66 -0.91 -4.38
C LEU A 105 -8.08 -1.27 -3.94
N GLY A 106 -9.00 -1.13 -4.87
CA GLY A 106 -10.32 -1.74 -4.80
C GLY A 106 -11.46 -0.77 -5.01
N SER A 107 -12.58 -1.33 -5.47
CA SER A 107 -13.82 -0.62 -5.73
C SER A 107 -14.99 -1.29 -5.00
N LEU A 108 -16.12 -0.60 -4.84
CA LEU A 108 -17.24 -1.14 -4.07
C LEU A 108 -18.06 -2.21 -4.81
N ALA A 109 -18.45 -1.94 -6.06
CA ALA A 109 -19.52 -2.69 -6.72
C ALA A 109 -19.03 -3.68 -7.80
N SER A 110 -18.55 -3.17 -8.92
CA SER A 110 -18.13 -3.95 -10.08
C SER A 110 -16.85 -3.39 -10.69
N ARG A 111 -16.41 -3.95 -11.82
CA ARG A 111 -15.41 -3.33 -12.69
C ARG A 111 -15.99 -2.11 -13.38
N GLY A 112 -15.15 -1.15 -13.73
CA GLY A 112 -15.55 0.16 -14.26
C GLY A 112 -16.33 0.09 -15.57
N GLU A 113 -15.95 -0.84 -16.45
CA GLU A 113 -16.62 -1.08 -17.74
C GLU A 113 -17.92 -1.90 -17.60
N GLY A 114 -18.34 -2.22 -16.37
CA GLY A 114 -19.54 -2.99 -16.06
C GLY A 114 -20.68 -2.14 -15.49
N PRO A 115 -21.88 -2.72 -15.34
CA PRO A 115 -22.97 -2.09 -14.62
C PRO A 115 -22.55 -1.65 -13.21
N ASN A 116 -22.89 -0.41 -12.84
CA ASN A 116 -22.53 0.21 -11.55
C ASN A 116 -21.01 0.28 -11.27
N GLY A 117 -20.15 0.17 -12.29
CA GLY A 117 -18.70 0.36 -12.14
C GLY A 117 -18.33 1.74 -11.62
N ASP A 118 -19.17 2.74 -11.86
CA ASP A 118 -19.04 4.11 -11.36
C ASP A 118 -19.35 4.27 -9.85
N LEU A 119 -19.82 3.21 -9.17
CA LEU A 119 -20.12 3.27 -7.75
C LEU A 119 -18.88 3.01 -6.88
N ALA A 120 -18.30 4.10 -6.34
CA ALA A 120 -17.06 4.09 -5.56
C ALA A 120 -15.93 3.28 -6.23
N PRO A 121 -15.51 3.69 -7.45
CA PRO A 121 -14.43 3.06 -8.15
C PRO A 121 -13.08 3.36 -7.48
N GLY A 122 -12.12 2.47 -7.72
CA GLY A 122 -10.76 2.60 -7.24
C GLY A 122 -9.86 1.74 -8.12
N ILE A 123 -8.86 2.37 -8.73
CA ILE A 123 -8.01 1.75 -9.75
C ILE A 123 -6.63 1.33 -9.21
N GLY A 124 -6.48 1.34 -7.89
CA GLY A 124 -5.18 1.17 -7.26
C GLY A 124 -4.36 2.46 -7.24
N ARG A 125 -3.62 2.68 -6.16
CA ARG A 125 -2.72 3.83 -5.98
C ARG A 125 -1.42 3.36 -5.36
N MET A 126 -0.31 3.59 -6.05
CA MET A 126 1.05 3.42 -5.53
C MET A 126 1.63 4.78 -5.17
N LEU A 127 1.82 5.01 -3.88
CA LEU A 127 2.32 6.25 -3.33
C LEU A 127 3.71 6.00 -2.74
N GLN A 128 4.74 6.47 -3.44
CA GLN A 128 6.13 6.41 -2.99
C GLN A 128 6.38 7.48 -1.92
N ASN A 129 6.99 7.13 -0.81
CA ASN A 129 7.34 8.04 0.26
C ASN A 129 8.44 9.01 -0.21
N THR A 130 8.36 10.27 0.21
CA THR A 130 9.36 11.30 -0.16
C THR A 130 10.39 11.54 0.95
N GLY A 131 10.43 10.70 1.99
CA GLY A 131 11.29 10.81 3.17
C GLY A 131 10.91 11.90 4.18
N SER A 132 9.84 12.68 3.88
CA SER A 132 9.34 13.77 4.73
C SER A 132 7.95 13.51 5.30
N GLY A 133 7.44 12.28 5.19
CA GLY A 133 6.08 11.90 5.60
C GLY A 133 4.99 12.31 4.60
N GLY A 134 5.39 12.79 3.42
CA GLY A 134 4.54 12.96 2.24
C GLY A 134 4.78 11.86 1.22
N PHE A 135 4.00 11.89 0.15
CA PHE A 135 4.10 10.89 -0.92
C PHE A 135 4.15 11.53 -2.31
N ARG A 136 4.61 10.74 -3.27
CA ARG A 136 4.44 10.97 -4.70
C ARG A 136 3.64 9.82 -5.29
N ASP A 137 2.60 10.12 -6.04
CA ASP A 137 1.85 9.11 -6.78
C ASP A 137 2.64 8.66 -8.01
N VAL A 138 3.12 7.43 -7.95
CA VAL A 138 3.91 6.75 -8.98
C VAL A 138 3.13 5.59 -9.59
N THR A 139 1.80 5.55 -9.44
CA THR A 139 0.97 4.41 -9.88
C THR A 139 1.22 4.01 -11.33
N VAL A 140 1.39 5.01 -12.22
CA VAL A 140 1.58 4.78 -13.65
C VAL A 140 3.03 4.40 -13.95
N GLU A 141 3.99 5.11 -13.36
CA GLU A 141 5.42 4.87 -13.51
C GLU A 141 5.83 3.48 -12.99
N ALA A 142 5.23 3.05 -11.89
CA ALA A 142 5.39 1.73 -11.29
C ALA A 142 4.55 0.63 -11.97
N GLN A 143 3.70 1.00 -12.93
CA GLN A 143 2.81 0.07 -13.65
C GLN A 143 1.87 -0.74 -12.75
N LEU A 144 1.39 -0.13 -11.67
CA LEU A 144 0.56 -0.75 -10.61
C LEU A 144 -0.93 -0.39 -10.72
N VAL A 145 -1.40 -0.14 -11.94
CA VAL A 145 -2.81 0.16 -12.23
C VAL A 145 -3.61 -1.14 -12.22
N ASP A 146 -4.67 -1.21 -11.42
CA ASP A 146 -5.62 -2.34 -11.35
C ASP A 146 -6.61 -2.29 -12.52
N SER A 147 -6.09 -2.47 -13.74
CA SER A 147 -6.85 -2.50 -14.98
C SER A 147 -6.23 -3.47 -15.99
N LEU A 148 -7.07 -4.09 -16.81
CA LEU A 148 -6.61 -4.95 -17.90
C LEU A 148 -6.27 -4.14 -19.15
N GLY A 149 -5.21 -4.54 -19.85
CA GLY A 149 -4.88 -4.00 -21.17
C GLY A 149 -4.29 -2.58 -21.16
N VAL A 150 -3.76 -2.14 -20.03
CA VAL A 150 -3.08 -0.84 -19.91
C VAL A 150 -1.87 -0.81 -20.84
N ASP A 151 -1.72 0.30 -21.57
CA ASP A 151 -0.57 0.56 -22.44
C ASP A 151 0.32 1.64 -21.82
N TYR A 152 1.49 1.21 -21.32
CA TYR A 152 2.49 2.09 -20.71
C TYR A 152 3.52 2.62 -21.71
N SER A 153 3.34 2.42 -23.02
CA SER A 153 4.34 2.79 -24.03
C SER A 153 4.47 4.30 -24.25
N ILE A 154 3.40 5.07 -24.00
CA ILE A 154 3.36 6.53 -24.13
C ILE A 154 2.73 7.08 -22.85
N LEU A 155 3.57 7.67 -21.99
CA LEU A 155 3.19 8.26 -20.70
C LEU A 155 3.43 9.76 -20.62
N ASP A 156 4.19 10.34 -21.55
CA ASP A 156 4.39 11.78 -21.62
C ASP A 156 3.08 12.45 -22.07
N THR A 157 2.46 13.23 -21.18
CA THR A 157 1.18 13.90 -21.45
C THR A 157 1.29 15.00 -22.51
N ASP A 158 2.50 15.46 -22.81
CA ASP A 158 2.76 16.43 -23.88
C ASP A 158 2.96 15.78 -25.25
N ASP A 159 3.06 14.43 -25.32
CA ASP A 159 3.15 13.70 -26.58
C ASP A 159 1.81 13.78 -27.34
N PRO A 160 1.80 14.18 -28.63
CA PRO A 160 0.55 14.29 -29.41
C PRO A 160 -0.20 12.95 -29.61
N ASP A 161 0.48 11.82 -29.45
CA ASP A 161 -0.12 10.49 -29.54
C ASP A 161 -0.62 9.99 -28.17
N PHE A 162 -0.33 10.70 -27.07
CA PHE A 162 -0.85 10.38 -25.74
C PHE A 162 -2.37 10.50 -25.66
N SER A 163 -3.01 9.52 -25.04
CA SER A 163 -4.44 9.57 -24.71
C SER A 163 -4.75 8.63 -23.57
N ALA A 164 -4.98 9.16 -22.36
CA ALA A 164 -5.35 8.39 -21.18
C ALA A 164 -6.37 7.27 -21.47
N ALA A 165 -7.43 7.55 -22.25
CA ALA A 165 -8.43 6.57 -22.66
C ALA A 165 -7.90 5.46 -23.59
N LYS A 166 -7.04 5.77 -24.58
CA LYS A 166 -6.42 4.74 -25.44
C LYS A 166 -5.45 3.88 -24.65
N GLN A 167 -4.71 4.48 -23.72
CA GLN A 167 -3.79 3.81 -22.82
C GLN A 167 -4.49 3.05 -21.69
N ARG A 168 -5.81 3.24 -21.52
CA ARG A 168 -6.62 2.70 -20.43
C ARG A 168 -6.14 3.14 -19.04
N LEU A 169 -5.59 4.35 -18.98
CA LEU A 169 -5.15 5.03 -17.76
C LEU A 169 -6.26 5.98 -17.31
N GLY A 170 -7.28 5.43 -16.67
CA GLY A 170 -8.46 6.18 -16.24
C GLY A 170 -9.29 5.35 -15.29
N ILE A 171 -9.89 6.00 -14.28
CA ILE A 171 -10.59 5.29 -13.21
C ILE A 171 -11.74 4.42 -13.75
N GLU A 172 -12.33 4.76 -14.89
CA GLU A 172 -13.38 4.01 -15.59
C GLU A 172 -12.95 2.62 -16.07
N PHE A 173 -11.65 2.32 -16.13
CA PHE A 173 -11.13 1.01 -16.54
C PHE A 173 -10.78 0.09 -15.37
N HIS A 174 -11.03 0.51 -14.14
CA HIS A 174 -10.67 -0.25 -12.95
C HIS A 174 -11.33 -1.63 -12.88
N GLU A 175 -10.69 -2.56 -12.20
CA GLU A 175 -11.26 -3.86 -11.85
C GLU A 175 -11.92 -3.85 -10.45
N ASN A 176 -12.56 -4.97 -10.08
CA ASN A 176 -13.28 -5.10 -8.81
C ASN A 176 -12.36 -5.47 -7.64
N GLY A 177 -11.33 -4.66 -7.39
CA GLY A 177 -10.24 -4.99 -6.46
C GLY A 177 -10.70 -5.19 -5.02
N LYS A 178 -10.07 -6.13 -4.30
CA LYS A 178 -10.36 -6.40 -2.88
C LYS A 178 -9.11 -6.60 -2.05
N GLY A 179 -8.37 -7.69 -2.30
CA GLY A 179 -7.25 -8.06 -1.45
C GLY A 179 -5.93 -7.76 -2.10
N VAL A 180 -4.99 -7.26 -1.30
CA VAL A 180 -3.58 -7.11 -1.67
C VAL A 180 -2.68 -7.78 -0.66
N ALA A 181 -1.66 -8.45 -1.14
CA ALA A 181 -0.58 -9.03 -0.36
C ALA A 181 0.75 -8.68 -1.01
N VAL A 182 1.79 -8.55 -0.18
CA VAL A 182 3.15 -8.28 -0.65
C VAL A 182 4.11 -9.36 -0.18
N GLY A 183 5.19 -9.56 -0.94
CA GLY A 183 6.29 -10.45 -0.61
C GLY A 183 7.29 -10.54 -1.76
N ASP A 184 8.53 -10.91 -1.46
CA ASP A 184 9.56 -11.15 -2.47
C ASP A 184 9.36 -12.56 -3.06
N LEU A 185 8.65 -12.67 -4.19
CA LEU A 185 8.20 -13.95 -4.76
C LEU A 185 9.31 -14.66 -5.53
N ASN A 186 10.28 -13.92 -6.05
CA ASN A 186 11.38 -14.45 -6.86
C ASN A 186 12.73 -14.50 -6.10
N GLY A 187 12.80 -13.91 -4.90
CA GLY A 187 13.98 -13.90 -4.04
C GLY A 187 15.06 -12.89 -4.46
N ASP A 188 14.69 -11.81 -5.16
CA ASP A 188 15.63 -10.80 -5.66
C ASP A 188 15.77 -9.56 -4.76
N GLY A 189 15.00 -9.51 -3.66
CA GLY A 189 15.01 -8.42 -2.69
C GLY A 189 14.10 -7.26 -3.01
N ALA A 190 13.44 -7.25 -4.17
CA ALA A 190 12.38 -6.31 -4.47
C ALA A 190 11.05 -6.91 -4.01
N VAL A 191 10.28 -6.15 -3.25
CA VAL A 191 8.97 -6.62 -2.78
C VAL A 191 7.99 -6.58 -3.94
N ASP A 192 7.37 -7.72 -4.25
CA ASP A 192 6.33 -7.87 -5.25
C ASP A 192 4.93 -7.66 -4.67
N VAL A 193 3.97 -7.39 -5.55
CA VAL A 193 2.57 -7.13 -5.19
C VAL A 193 1.66 -8.16 -5.86
N ILE A 194 0.78 -8.78 -5.08
CA ILE A 194 -0.32 -9.62 -5.59
C ILE A 194 -1.64 -8.96 -5.22
N ALA A 195 -2.50 -8.73 -6.22
CA ALA A 195 -3.87 -8.25 -5.99
C ALA A 195 -4.93 -9.19 -6.54
N THR A 196 -6.03 -9.28 -5.81
CA THR A 196 -7.20 -10.09 -6.13
C THR A 196 -8.40 -9.21 -6.44
N ASN A 197 -9.05 -9.51 -7.56
CA ASN A 197 -10.31 -8.90 -7.94
C ASN A 197 -11.48 -9.86 -7.74
N SER A 198 -12.57 -9.34 -7.18
CA SER A 198 -13.82 -10.09 -7.08
C SER A 198 -14.47 -10.30 -8.44
N ASN A 199 -15.36 -11.27 -8.52
CA ASN A 199 -16.29 -11.37 -9.64
C ASN A 199 -17.09 -10.07 -9.76
N GLY A 200 -17.42 -9.67 -10.98
CA GLY A 200 -18.16 -8.45 -11.25
C GLY A 200 -19.05 -8.62 -12.46
N GLU A 201 -20.06 -7.77 -12.55
CA GLU A 201 -20.89 -7.68 -13.75
C GLU A 201 -20.12 -6.97 -14.87
N THR A 202 -20.33 -7.41 -16.10
CA THR A 202 -19.91 -6.75 -17.34
C THR A 202 -21.04 -6.90 -18.36
N PHE A 203 -20.89 -6.30 -19.55
CA PHE A 203 -21.85 -6.44 -20.64
C PHE A 203 -21.37 -7.49 -21.64
N ASP A 204 -22.27 -8.38 -22.05
CA ASP A 204 -22.00 -9.27 -23.17
C ASP A 204 -22.08 -8.54 -24.54
N ALA A 205 -21.87 -9.25 -25.64
CA ALA A 205 -21.94 -8.67 -26.98
C ALA A 205 -23.33 -8.11 -27.36
N GLY A 206 -24.39 -8.52 -26.66
CA GLY A 206 -25.75 -8.02 -26.81
C GLY A 206 -26.07 -6.81 -25.93
N GLY A 207 -25.17 -6.46 -24.99
CA GLY A 207 -25.39 -5.42 -23.99
C GLY A 207 -26.14 -5.90 -22.74
N ASP A 208 -26.32 -7.21 -22.57
CA ASP A 208 -26.95 -7.77 -21.38
C ASP A 208 -25.92 -7.96 -20.27
N PRO A 209 -26.28 -7.69 -18.99
CA PRO A 209 -25.35 -7.87 -17.87
C PRO A 209 -25.07 -9.35 -17.61
N ILE A 210 -23.80 -9.69 -17.49
CA ILE A 210 -23.30 -11.02 -17.14
C ILE A 210 -22.25 -10.92 -16.03
N VAL A 211 -22.16 -11.94 -15.17
CA VAL A 211 -21.10 -12.00 -14.14
C VAL A 211 -19.89 -12.75 -14.69
N VAL A 212 -18.71 -12.13 -14.58
CA VAL A 212 -17.43 -12.70 -14.99
C VAL A 212 -16.42 -12.69 -13.83
N GLY A 213 -15.40 -13.54 -13.93
CA GLY A 213 -14.31 -13.60 -12.96
C GLY A 213 -13.48 -12.32 -12.97
N GLY A 214 -13.12 -11.83 -11.78
CA GLY A 214 -12.10 -10.78 -11.64
C GLY A 214 -10.70 -11.33 -11.91
N PRO A 215 -9.79 -10.55 -12.52
CA PRO A 215 -8.42 -10.98 -12.74
C PRO A 215 -7.61 -11.07 -11.43
N LEU A 216 -6.59 -11.92 -11.45
CA LEU A 216 -5.50 -11.90 -10.47
C LEU A 216 -4.35 -11.10 -11.09
N PHE A 217 -3.85 -10.09 -10.38
CA PHE A 217 -2.65 -9.37 -10.77
C PHE A 217 -1.47 -9.83 -9.92
N VAL A 218 -0.33 -10.02 -10.58
CA VAL A 218 0.96 -10.24 -9.96
C VAL A 218 1.92 -9.25 -10.60
N TRP A 219 2.31 -8.24 -9.85
CA TRP A 219 3.30 -7.26 -10.27
C TRP A 219 4.63 -7.62 -9.67
N MET A 220 5.55 -8.02 -10.55
CA MET A 220 6.93 -8.31 -10.18
C MET A 220 7.69 -6.99 -10.16
N ASN A 221 8.14 -6.59 -8.98
CA ASN A 221 9.00 -5.43 -8.85
C ASN A 221 10.41 -5.77 -9.37
N SER A 222 11.17 -4.75 -9.74
CA SER A 222 12.56 -4.93 -10.18
C SER A 222 13.49 -4.39 -9.11
N SER A 223 14.47 -5.20 -8.72
CA SER A 223 15.54 -4.78 -7.83
C SER A 223 16.30 -3.57 -8.38
N ASN A 224 16.81 -2.73 -7.49
CA ASN A 224 17.62 -1.56 -7.81
C ASN A 224 19.01 -1.68 -7.16
N ASP A 225 19.78 -0.59 -7.15
CA ASP A 225 21.14 -0.58 -6.59
C ASP A 225 21.18 -0.47 -5.05
N ASN A 226 20.03 -0.32 -4.38
CA ASN A 226 19.96 -0.28 -2.93
C ASN A 226 20.11 -1.68 -2.32
N ASN A 227 20.71 -1.73 -1.14
CA ASN A 227 20.89 -2.95 -0.40
C ASN A 227 19.60 -3.32 0.34
N TRP A 228 19.45 -4.62 0.62
CA TRP A 228 18.29 -5.15 1.33
C TRP A 228 18.68 -6.33 2.23
N LEU A 229 17.79 -6.67 3.15
CA LEU A 229 17.84 -7.89 3.96
C LEU A 229 16.44 -8.45 4.10
N SER A 230 16.31 -9.76 3.95
CA SER A 230 15.06 -10.47 4.28
C SER A 230 15.29 -11.51 5.36
N PHE A 231 14.28 -11.77 6.19
CA PHE A 231 14.31 -12.80 7.21
C PHE A 231 13.12 -13.74 7.07
N ARG A 232 13.40 -15.05 7.02
CA ARG A 232 12.41 -16.11 7.21
C ARG A 232 12.69 -16.78 8.54
N LEU A 233 11.71 -16.76 9.43
CA LEU A 233 11.88 -17.25 10.78
C LEU A 233 11.13 -18.57 10.99
N THR A 234 11.69 -19.45 11.80
CA THR A 234 11.04 -20.69 12.24
C THR A 234 11.10 -20.76 13.75
N GLY A 235 9.94 -20.80 14.41
CA GLY A 235 9.87 -21.02 15.84
C GLY A 235 10.10 -22.48 16.20
N ARG A 236 10.54 -22.75 17.42
CA ARG A 236 10.88 -24.11 17.85
C ARG A 236 9.68 -24.94 18.27
N MET A 237 8.48 -24.36 18.32
CA MET A 237 7.31 -24.93 18.98
C MET A 237 7.62 -25.22 20.46
N ALA A 238 6.60 -25.38 21.30
CA ALA A 238 6.80 -25.73 22.70
C ALA A 238 7.30 -27.19 22.91
N ILE A 239 8.17 -27.72 22.03
CA ILE A 239 8.70 -29.10 22.04
C ILE A 239 9.40 -29.41 23.38
N ASP A 240 10.09 -28.42 23.95
CA ASP A 240 10.69 -28.48 25.29
C ASP A 240 9.96 -27.59 26.32
N GLY A 241 8.79 -27.05 25.95
CA GLY A 241 8.01 -26.12 26.77
C GLY A 241 8.46 -24.65 26.70
N SER A 242 9.44 -24.29 25.85
CA SER A 242 10.03 -22.94 25.83
C SER A 242 10.04 -22.22 24.47
N GLY A 243 9.59 -22.85 23.37
CA GLY A 243 9.62 -22.25 22.03
C GLY A 243 8.33 -21.53 21.59
N SER A 244 8.49 -20.63 20.63
CA SER A 244 7.43 -19.87 19.94
C SER A 244 6.65 -20.75 18.95
N ASN A 245 5.54 -20.24 18.38
CA ASN A 245 4.77 -20.95 17.35
C ASN A 245 5.63 -21.25 16.10
N ALA A 246 5.26 -22.25 15.30
CA ALA A 246 6.10 -22.78 14.20
C ALA A 246 6.56 -21.71 13.20
N ASP A 247 5.68 -20.76 12.90
CA ASP A 247 5.93 -19.69 11.94
C ASP A 247 6.53 -18.43 12.60
N ALA A 248 6.92 -18.53 13.88
CA ALA A 248 7.49 -17.44 14.67
C ALA A 248 6.63 -16.15 14.71
N ILE A 249 5.31 -16.28 14.59
CA ILE A 249 4.37 -15.16 14.63
C ILE A 249 4.54 -14.39 15.95
N GLY A 250 4.69 -13.07 15.87
CA GLY A 250 4.98 -12.17 16.99
C GLY A 250 6.46 -11.90 17.24
N THR A 251 7.39 -12.54 16.50
CA THR A 251 8.81 -12.17 16.58
C THR A 251 9.02 -10.77 16.03
N ARG A 252 9.71 -9.93 16.80
CA ARG A 252 10.12 -8.59 16.38
C ARG A 252 11.58 -8.59 15.95
N ILE A 253 11.86 -8.02 14.79
CA ILE A 253 13.21 -7.77 14.30
C ILE A 253 13.44 -6.26 14.28
N MET A 254 14.55 -5.82 14.87
CA MET A 254 15.07 -4.46 14.77
C MET A 254 16.35 -4.49 13.95
N VAL A 255 16.34 -3.77 12.82
CA VAL A 255 17.48 -3.65 11.91
C VAL A 255 18.04 -2.24 12.03
N THR A 256 19.31 -2.11 12.40
CA THR A 256 19.96 -0.81 12.59
C THR A 256 21.14 -0.63 11.65
N HIS A 257 21.17 0.49 10.95
CA HIS A 257 22.27 0.88 10.05
C HIS A 257 22.51 2.39 10.10
N ILE A 258 23.58 2.86 9.46
CA ILE A 258 23.87 4.30 9.33
C ILE A 258 23.30 4.79 8.01
N GLY A 259 22.33 5.70 8.07
CA GLY A 259 21.74 6.29 6.87
C GLY A 259 22.63 7.34 6.19
N PRO A 260 22.17 7.92 5.06
CA PRO A 260 22.98 8.79 4.21
C PRO A 260 23.60 10.01 4.90
N ASN A 261 22.93 10.53 5.93
CA ASN A 261 23.38 11.71 6.70
C ASN A 261 24.28 11.35 7.90
N GLY A 262 24.69 10.08 8.05
CA GLY A 262 25.44 9.60 9.20
C GLY A 262 24.59 9.36 10.44
N THR A 263 23.27 9.50 10.35
CA THR A 263 22.32 9.26 11.44
C THR A 263 21.93 7.79 11.48
N PRO A 264 21.90 7.14 12.66
CA PRO A 264 21.38 5.79 12.78
C PRO A 264 19.90 5.72 12.38
N ILE A 265 19.56 4.77 11.52
CA ILE A 265 18.19 4.40 11.16
C ILE A 265 17.94 3.03 11.79
N THR A 266 16.83 2.92 12.54
CA THR A 266 16.36 1.63 13.07
C THR A 266 14.97 1.35 12.52
N GLN A 267 14.88 0.29 11.72
CA GLN A 267 13.60 -0.24 11.26
C GLN A 267 13.13 -1.36 12.18
N VAL A 268 11.83 -1.43 12.41
CA VAL A 268 11.20 -2.48 13.21
C VAL A 268 10.12 -3.15 12.38
N ARG A 269 10.16 -4.48 12.32
CA ARG A 269 9.10 -5.30 11.74
C ARG A 269 8.77 -6.45 12.68
N GLU A 270 7.54 -6.93 12.60
CA GLU A 270 7.05 -8.05 13.38
C GLU A 270 6.47 -9.10 12.43
N VAL A 271 6.66 -10.40 12.72
CA VAL A 271 6.02 -11.47 11.96
C VAL A 271 4.54 -11.47 12.27
N LEU A 272 3.73 -11.05 11.30
CA LEU A 272 2.27 -11.00 11.42
C LEU A 272 1.61 -12.17 10.69
N ALA A 273 0.43 -12.56 11.17
CA ALA A 273 -0.45 -13.53 10.53
C ALA A 273 -1.79 -12.92 10.08
N SER A 274 -1.78 -11.62 9.80
CA SER A 274 -2.94 -10.85 9.34
C SER A 274 -2.50 -9.51 8.75
N SER A 275 -2.96 -9.18 7.55
CA SER A 275 -2.78 -7.86 6.94
C SER A 275 -3.77 -7.67 5.80
N SER A 276 -4.12 -6.40 5.51
CA SER A 276 -4.99 -6.05 4.39
C SER A 276 -6.38 -6.72 4.44
N PHE A 277 -7.16 -6.62 3.36
CA PHE A 277 -8.54 -7.10 3.28
C PHE A 277 -8.65 -8.40 2.47
N LEU A 278 -9.19 -9.49 3.07
CA LEU A 278 -9.31 -10.82 2.41
C LEU A 278 -7.99 -11.40 1.88
N SER A 279 -6.87 -10.96 2.43
CA SER A 279 -5.52 -11.35 2.02
C SER A 279 -4.60 -11.42 3.24
N MET A 280 -3.33 -11.76 3.01
CA MET A 280 -2.25 -11.70 3.99
C MET A 280 -0.93 -11.65 3.22
N SER A 281 -0.06 -10.70 3.58
CA SER A 281 1.32 -10.61 3.08
C SER A 281 2.18 -11.78 3.55
N SER A 282 3.33 -11.97 2.91
CA SER A 282 4.33 -12.95 3.34
C SER A 282 4.71 -12.77 4.82
N THR A 283 5.03 -13.88 5.50
CA THR A 283 5.63 -13.85 6.84
C THR A 283 7.11 -13.50 6.81
N GLU A 284 7.71 -13.43 5.62
CA GLU A 284 9.08 -12.97 5.42
C GLU A 284 9.15 -11.46 5.62
N LEU A 285 10.11 -11.03 6.44
CA LEU A 285 10.30 -9.62 6.77
C LEU A 285 11.42 -9.06 5.90
N ASN A 286 11.07 -8.18 4.97
CA ASN A 286 12.01 -7.46 4.12
C ASN A 286 12.33 -6.07 4.71
N PHE A 287 13.58 -5.65 4.52
CA PHE A 287 14.14 -4.38 4.97
C PHE A 287 14.99 -3.79 3.84
N GLY A 288 14.60 -2.65 3.29
CA GLY A 288 15.48 -1.83 2.47
C GLY A 288 16.52 -1.12 3.31
N LEU A 289 17.70 -0.87 2.74
CA LEU A 289 18.86 -0.36 3.48
C LEU A 289 19.57 0.79 2.75
N GLY A 290 19.07 1.23 1.60
CA GLY A 290 19.74 2.21 0.77
C GLY A 290 21.18 1.81 0.45
N ASP A 291 22.14 2.70 0.70
CA ASP A 291 23.57 2.47 0.47
C ASP A 291 24.31 1.83 1.66
N ALA A 292 23.60 1.37 2.70
CA ALA A 292 24.25 0.87 3.91
C ALA A 292 25.13 -0.35 3.63
N SER A 293 26.37 -0.32 4.14
CA SER A 293 27.34 -1.41 3.97
C SER A 293 27.50 -2.30 5.20
N ARG A 294 26.90 -1.92 6.33
CA ARG A 294 27.01 -2.63 7.61
C ARG A 294 25.71 -2.48 8.38
N VAL A 295 25.20 -3.61 8.86
CA VAL A 295 23.90 -3.69 9.54
C VAL A 295 24.03 -4.58 10.77
N ASP A 296 23.49 -4.10 11.89
CA ASP A 296 23.36 -4.85 13.13
C ASP A 296 21.86 -5.16 13.36
N VAL A 297 21.56 -6.37 13.82
CA VAL A 297 20.19 -6.91 13.91
C VAL A 297 19.94 -7.47 15.30
N ALA A 298 18.84 -7.06 15.91
CA ALA A 298 18.31 -7.62 17.15
C ALA A 298 16.96 -8.31 16.87
N ILE A 299 16.75 -9.49 17.44
CA ILE A 299 15.55 -10.30 17.27
C ILE A 299 15.00 -10.64 18.66
N GLU A 300 13.76 -10.24 18.91
CA GLU A 300 12.99 -10.56 20.12
C GLU A 300 11.96 -11.65 19.78
N TRP A 301 12.19 -12.87 20.25
CA TRP A 301 11.28 -13.99 20.01
C TRP A 301 10.09 -13.96 21.00
N PRO A 302 8.90 -14.47 20.63
CA PRO A 302 7.73 -14.54 21.53
C PRO A 302 7.97 -15.30 22.84
N SER A 303 8.93 -16.24 22.85
CA SER A 303 9.39 -16.95 24.05
C SER A 303 10.12 -16.06 25.07
N GLY A 304 10.53 -14.84 24.66
CA GLY A 304 11.40 -13.95 25.43
C GLY A 304 12.89 -14.20 25.20
N VAL A 305 13.25 -15.16 24.33
CA VAL A 305 14.63 -15.35 23.89
C VAL A 305 15.03 -14.16 23.00
N GLU A 306 16.30 -13.76 23.07
CA GLU A 306 16.87 -12.70 22.23
C GLU A 306 17.98 -13.26 21.34
N THR A 307 18.12 -12.72 20.13
CA THR A 307 19.24 -13.01 19.22
C THR A 307 19.81 -11.70 18.70
N ASN A 308 21.13 -11.55 18.79
CA ASN A 308 21.84 -10.38 18.30
C ASN A 308 22.86 -10.81 17.24
N LEU A 309 22.77 -10.22 16.06
CA LEU A 309 23.66 -10.45 14.93
C LEU A 309 24.34 -9.12 14.61
N ASN A 310 25.66 -9.14 14.42
CA ASN A 310 26.42 -7.95 14.06
C ASN A 310 27.00 -8.14 12.67
N ASP A 311 27.06 -7.06 11.89
CA ASP A 311 27.66 -7.05 10.54
C ASP A 311 27.10 -8.16 9.65
N VAL A 312 25.77 -8.18 9.51
CA VAL A 312 25.03 -9.22 8.78
C VAL A 312 25.29 -9.12 7.27
N ASP A 313 25.48 -10.27 6.61
CA ASP A 313 25.61 -10.35 5.14
C ASP A 313 24.37 -9.77 4.45
N LEU A 314 24.56 -8.75 3.61
CA LEU A 314 23.48 -8.04 2.90
C LEU A 314 23.04 -8.76 1.62
N ASN A 315 21.93 -8.29 1.05
CA ASN A 315 21.36 -8.70 -0.25
C ASN A 315 21.02 -10.18 -0.33
N ARG A 316 20.38 -10.68 0.73
CA ARG A 316 19.98 -12.07 0.83
C ARG A 316 18.85 -12.28 1.83
N LEU A 317 18.19 -13.42 1.65
CA LEU A 317 17.35 -14.02 2.65
C LEU A 317 18.19 -14.74 3.73
N HIS A 318 17.84 -14.50 5.00
CA HIS A 318 18.34 -15.20 6.17
C HIS A 318 17.25 -16.10 6.75
N ASP A 319 17.42 -17.42 6.62
CA ASP A 319 16.58 -18.40 7.30
C ASP A 319 17.12 -18.63 8.72
N LEU A 320 16.35 -18.23 9.74
CA LEU A 320 16.75 -18.34 11.15
C LEU A 320 15.76 -19.18 11.94
N VAL A 321 16.29 -20.11 12.74
CA VAL A 321 15.52 -20.90 13.70
C VAL A 321 15.71 -20.29 15.08
N GLU A 322 14.60 -20.14 15.82
CA GLU A 322 14.63 -19.72 17.22
C GLU A 322 15.65 -20.55 18.02
N PRO A 323 16.55 -19.93 18.81
CA PRO A 323 17.51 -20.69 19.61
C PRO A 323 16.84 -21.37 20.81
N ALA A 324 17.57 -22.28 21.47
CA ALA A 324 17.14 -22.81 22.76
C ALA A 324 17.35 -21.80 23.88
N GLY A 325 16.36 -21.69 24.78
CA GLY A 325 16.40 -20.84 25.97
C GLY A 325 17.16 -21.45 27.14
#